data_AF-A0A259D6W8-F1
#
_entry.id   AF-A0A259D6W8-F1
#
_cell.length_a   1.000
_cell.length_b   1.000
_cell.length_c   1.000
_cell.angle_alpha   90.00
_cell.angle_beta   90.00
_cell.angle_gamma   90.00
#
_symmetry.space_group_name_H-M   'P 1'
#
loop_
_entity.id
_entity.type
_entity.pdbx_description
1 polymer ?
#
loop_
_entity_poly.entity_id
_entity_poly.type
_entity_poly.pdbx_seq_one_letter_code
_entity_poly.pdbx_strand_id
1 'polypeptide(L)'
;AALDPADDARPAARRDLLPDVEEINSTLRPTETNAEPGADVVVSGDRQGGFRSGFLMVMTLSLIATGIYALEPRISAMIPALSDPLDLYVGGVDALRLALDGVMRSATVALNGG
;
A
#
# COMPACT_ATOMS: atom_id res chain seq x y z
N ALA A 1 -3.42 49.77 48.49
CA ALA A 1 -4.22 49.85 47.25
C ALA A 1 -3.23 50.00 46.10
N ALA A 2 -2.78 48.91 45.47
CA ALA A 2 -3.48 48.16 44.43
C ALA A 2 -3.50 48.93 43.10
N LEU A 3 -2.59 48.58 42.18
CA LEU A 3 -2.83 48.47 40.73
C LEU A 3 -1.83 47.45 40.13
N ASP A 4 -2.43 46.50 39.40
CA ASP A 4 -1.88 45.36 38.67
C ASP A 4 -0.86 45.73 37.59
N PRO A 5 0.18 44.91 37.35
CA PRO A 5 0.75 44.77 36.01
C PRO A 5 -0.18 43.86 35.19
N ALA A 6 -1.01 44.49 34.34
CA ALA A 6 -1.76 43.80 33.30
C ALA A 6 -0.79 43.06 32.36
N ASP A 7 -0.85 41.73 32.45
CA ASP A 7 -1.05 40.80 31.34
C ASP A 7 -0.24 41.08 30.06
N ASP A 8 0.97 40.51 30.00
CA ASP A 8 1.51 40.10 28.71
C ASP A 8 2.44 38.88 28.82
N ALA A 9 2.37 38.04 27.79
CA ALA A 9 3.09 36.78 27.59
C ALA A 9 2.56 35.53 28.33
N ARG A 10 1.45 35.02 27.77
CA ARG A 10 1.00 33.62 27.65
C ARG A 10 2.02 32.56 28.11
N PRO A 11 1.59 31.49 28.81
CA PRO A 11 2.45 30.39 29.22
C PRO A 11 3.17 29.76 28.01
N ALA A 12 4.49 29.89 27.97
CA ALA A 12 5.40 29.20 27.06
C ALA A 12 5.47 27.66 27.29
N ALA A 13 4.45 27.07 27.90
CA ALA A 13 4.46 25.71 28.45
C ALA A 13 3.23 24.87 28.07
N ARG A 14 2.45 25.26 27.05
CA ARG A 14 1.55 24.32 26.34
C ARG A 14 2.25 23.63 25.16
N ARG A 15 3.58 23.66 25.16
CA ARG A 15 4.44 23.07 24.12
C ARG A 15 5.01 21.71 24.54
N ASP A 16 4.67 21.24 25.74
CA ASP A 16 5.04 19.93 26.32
C ASP A 16 3.92 18.88 26.23
N LEU A 17 2.90 19.08 25.37
CA LEU A 17 1.71 18.21 25.33
C LEU A 17 1.40 17.59 23.97
N LEU A 18 2.33 17.67 23.04
CA LEU A 18 2.33 16.74 21.92
C LEU A 18 3.59 15.90 22.06
N PRO A 19 3.47 14.58 22.32
CA PRO A 19 4.63 13.69 22.22
C PRO A 19 5.32 13.95 20.88
N ASP A 20 6.64 14.14 20.93
CA ASP A 20 7.46 14.40 19.74
C ASP A 20 7.14 13.34 18.68
N VAL A 21 6.67 13.78 17.51
CA VAL A 21 6.26 12.90 16.39
C VAL A 21 7.44 12.13 15.81
N GLU A 22 8.65 12.47 16.25
CA GLU A 22 9.93 11.84 15.99
C GLU A 22 10.10 10.51 16.74
N GLU A 23 9.36 10.27 17.84
CA GLU A 23 9.40 8.98 18.55
C GLU A 23 8.55 7.89 17.87
N ILE A 24 7.44 8.24 17.22
CA ILE A 24 6.53 7.24 16.61
C ILE A 24 7.23 6.45 15.48
N ASN A 25 8.20 7.06 14.78
CA ASN A 25 9.00 6.39 13.75
C ASN A 25 10.26 5.69 14.29
N SER A 26 10.61 5.89 15.57
CA SER A 26 11.85 5.36 16.18
C SER A 26 11.73 3.89 16.60
N THR A 27 10.52 3.39 16.81
CA THR A 27 10.27 1.94 17.09
C THR A 27 10.62 1.01 15.92
N LEU A 28 11.07 1.56 14.79
CA LEU A 28 11.52 0.83 13.60
C LEU A 28 12.99 1.03 13.28
N ARG A 29 13.83 1.52 14.22
CA ARG A 29 15.28 1.38 14.13
C ARG A 29 15.74 0.19 14.97
N PRO A 30 16.17 -0.93 14.35
CA PRO A 30 16.81 -2.01 15.07
C PRO A 30 18.08 -1.48 15.72
N THR A 31 18.19 -1.59 17.04
CA THR A 31 19.44 -1.39 17.76
C THR A 31 20.51 -2.29 17.14
N GLU A 32 21.54 -1.62 16.62
CA GLU A 32 22.63 -2.18 15.84
C GLU A 32 23.56 -2.93 16.80
N THR A 33 23.30 -4.23 16.99
CA THR A 33 24.22 -5.09 17.73
C THR A 33 25.46 -5.33 16.87
N ASN A 34 26.55 -4.71 17.31
CA ASN A 34 27.97 -4.93 17.00
C ASN A 34 28.28 -6.07 16.03
N ALA A 35 28.75 -5.73 14.83
CA ALA A 35 29.38 -6.67 13.90
C ALA A 35 30.90 -6.71 14.13
N GLU A 36 31.42 -7.87 14.49
CA GLU A 36 32.86 -8.20 14.53
C GLU A 36 33.47 -8.16 13.11
N PRO A 37 34.75 -7.75 12.93
CA PRO A 37 35.33 -7.58 11.61
C PRO A 37 35.95 -8.90 11.12
N GLY A 38 35.28 -9.61 10.22
CA GLY A 38 35.85 -10.85 9.70
C GLY A 38 34.97 -11.67 8.77
N ALA A 39 34.33 -11.05 7.78
CA ALA A 39 33.82 -11.77 6.61
C ALA A 39 33.65 -10.78 5.45
N ASP A 40 34.12 -11.16 4.26
CA ASP A 40 33.79 -10.49 3.01
C ASP A 40 32.28 -10.57 2.76
N VAL A 41 31.55 -9.62 3.31
CA VAL A 41 30.12 -9.47 3.05
C VAL A 41 29.99 -8.56 1.84
N VAL A 42 29.69 -9.18 0.69
CA VAL A 42 29.08 -8.52 -0.46
C VAL A 42 28.05 -7.54 0.08
N VAL A 43 28.21 -6.24 -0.19
CA VAL A 43 27.33 -5.17 0.27
C VAL A 43 25.90 -5.47 -0.19
N SER A 44 25.18 -6.24 0.61
CA SER A 44 23.74 -6.35 0.56
C SER A 44 23.26 -5.15 1.35
N GLY A 45 23.29 -3.99 0.68
CA GLY A 45 22.79 -2.76 1.25
C GLY A 45 21.44 -3.03 1.88
N ASP A 46 21.31 -2.66 3.15
CA ASP A 46 20.10 -2.72 3.95
C ASP A 46 18.89 -2.32 3.10
N ARG A 47 18.14 -3.33 2.62
CA ARG A 47 16.89 -3.07 1.91
C ARG A 47 15.84 -2.81 2.97
N GLN A 48 15.80 -1.57 3.47
CA GLN A 48 14.68 -0.95 4.19
C GLN A 48 13.39 -0.84 3.32
N GLY A 49 13.13 -1.82 2.44
CA GLY A 49 12.16 -1.75 1.35
C GLY A 49 11.32 -3.01 1.18
N GLY A 50 11.07 -3.78 2.24
CA GLY A 50 10.27 -5.02 2.16
C GLY A 50 8.86 -4.81 1.60
N PHE A 51 8.16 -3.77 2.07
CA PHE A 51 6.81 -3.46 1.59
C PHE A 51 6.79 -2.98 0.14
N ARG A 52 7.68 -2.05 -0.23
CA ARG A 52 7.70 -1.48 -1.58
C ARG A 52 8.10 -2.50 -2.63
N SER A 53 9.03 -3.41 -2.30
CA SER A 53 9.40 -4.51 -3.17
C SER A 53 8.26 -5.50 -3.38
N GLY A 54 7.56 -5.89 -2.31
CA GLY A 54 6.39 -6.77 -2.40
C GLY A 54 5.23 -6.14 -3.17
N PHE A 55 4.93 -4.86 -2.89
CA PHE A 55 3.91 -4.10 -3.59
C PHE A 55 4.18 -4.00 -5.09
N LEU A 56 5.42 -3.67 -5.49
CA LEU A 56 5.78 -3.60 -6.91
C LEU A 56 5.70 -4.97 -7.60
N MET A 57 6.05 -6.06 -6.91
CA MET A 57 5.90 -7.41 -7.43
C MET A 57 4.42 -7.75 -7.70
N VAL A 58 3.53 -7.50 -6.73
CA VAL A 58 2.09 -7.74 -6.89
C VAL A 58 1.51 -6.85 -7.98
N MET A 59 1.83 -5.55 -8.00
CA MET A 59 1.40 -4.61 -9.04
C MET A 59 1.82 -5.08 -10.44
N THR A 60 3.07 -5.53 -10.57
CA THR A 60 3.60 -6.05 -11.85
C THR A 60 2.83 -7.30 -12.27
N LEU A 61 2.58 -8.23 -11.36
CA LEU A 61 1.79 -9.42 -11.63
C LEU A 61 0.36 -9.08 -12.03
N SER A 62 -0.27 -8.13 -11.35
CA SER A 62 -1.60 -7.61 -11.68
C SER A 62 -1.62 -7.00 -13.08
N LEU A 63 -0.65 -6.17 -13.43
CA LEU A 63 -0.53 -5.59 -14.78
C LEU A 63 -0.38 -6.67 -15.86
N ILE A 64 0.44 -7.70 -15.62
CA ILE A 64 0.59 -8.83 -16.53
C ILE A 64 -0.74 -9.56 -16.70
N ALA A 65 -1.42 -9.88 -15.59
CA ALA A 65 -2.69 -10.56 -15.59
C ALA A 65 -3.77 -9.76 -16.35
N THR A 66 -3.84 -8.45 -16.09
CA THR A 66 -4.71 -7.52 -16.85
C THR A 66 -4.33 -7.48 -18.33
N GLY A 67 -3.04 -7.50 -18.67
CA GLY A 67 -2.58 -7.59 -20.04
C GLY A 67 -3.04 -8.87 -20.73
N ILE A 68 -2.93 -10.02 -20.07
CA ILE A 68 -3.42 -11.31 -20.58
C ILE A 68 -4.93 -11.27 -20.82
N TYR A 69 -5.70 -10.73 -19.86
CA TYR A 69 -7.14 -10.55 -20.02
C TYR A 69 -7.48 -9.65 -21.22
N ALA A 70 -6.80 -8.51 -21.38
CA ALA A 70 -7.06 -7.58 -22.47
C ALA A 70 -6.66 -8.11 -23.85
N LEU A 71 -5.67 -9.01 -23.91
CA LEU A 71 -5.15 -9.59 -25.14
C LEU A 71 -5.63 -11.03 -25.38
N GLU A 72 -6.54 -11.57 -24.56
CA GLU A 72 -7.08 -12.93 -24.68
C GLU A 72 -7.40 -13.35 -26.13
N PRO A 73 -8.21 -12.58 -26.91
CA PRO A 73 -8.56 -12.98 -28.28
C PRO A 73 -7.37 -13.01 -29.23
N ARG A 74 -6.29 -12.27 -28.94
CA ARG A 74 -5.05 -12.32 -29.74
C ARG A 74 -4.18 -13.50 -29.36
N ILE A 75 -4.14 -13.85 -28.08
CA ILE A 75 -3.34 -14.98 -27.57
C ILE A 75 -3.97 -16.30 -28.03
N SER A 76 -5.29 -16.44 -27.92
CA SER A 76 -6.01 -17.63 -28.38
C SER A 76 -5.93 -17.81 -29.89
N ALA A 77 -5.91 -16.73 -30.66
CA ALA A 77 -5.70 -16.78 -32.12
C ALA A 77 -4.28 -17.22 -32.52
N MET A 78 -3.25 -16.82 -31.77
CA MET A 78 -1.85 -17.21 -32.04
C MET A 78 -1.52 -18.61 -31.52
N ILE A 79 -2.09 -18.98 -30.37
CA ILE A 79 -1.84 -20.26 -29.70
C ILE A 79 -3.19 -20.88 -29.35
N PRO A 80 -3.80 -21.64 -30.29
CA PRO A 80 -5.12 -22.24 -30.08
C PRO A 80 -5.18 -23.18 -28.87
N ALA A 81 -4.06 -23.81 -28.51
CA ALA A 81 -3.96 -24.71 -27.35
C ALA A 81 -4.13 -23.99 -26.00
N LEU A 82 -4.06 -22.66 -25.96
CA LEU A 82 -4.28 -21.86 -24.75
C LEU A 82 -5.71 -21.33 -24.62
N SER A 83 -6.60 -21.62 -25.57
CA SER A 83 -8.00 -21.15 -25.55
C SER A 83 -8.73 -21.58 -24.28
N ASP A 84 -8.88 -22.88 -24.04
CA ASP A 84 -9.58 -23.41 -22.86
C ASP A 84 -9.07 -22.85 -21.51
N PRO A 85 -7.76 -22.83 -21.19
CA PRO A 85 -7.28 -22.26 -19.93
C PRO A 85 -7.44 -20.74 -19.84
N LEU A 86 -7.37 -20.01 -20.97
CA LEU A 86 -7.63 -18.56 -20.98
C LEU A 86 -9.10 -18.26 -20.73
N ASP A 87 -10.02 -19.04 -21.31
CA ASP A 87 -11.46 -18.88 -21.11
C ASP A 87 -11.84 -19.08 -19.64
N LEU A 88 -11.23 -20.08 -18.97
CA LEU A 88 -11.43 -20.28 -17.53
C LEU A 88 -10.94 -19.09 -16.69
N TYR A 89 -9.78 -18.54 -17.04
CA TYR A 89 -9.22 -17.37 -16.37
C TYR A 89 -10.11 -16.13 -16.57
N VAL A 90 -10.46 -15.81 -17.82
CA VAL A 90 -11.31 -14.67 -18.18
C VAL A 90 -12.69 -14.81 -17.54
N GLY A 91 -13.31 -15.99 -17.60
CA GLY A 91 -14.61 -16.24 -16.97
C GLY A 91 -14.60 -16.00 -15.46
N GLY A 92 -13.52 -16.38 -14.77
CA GLY A 92 -13.35 -16.09 -13.34
C GLY A 92 -13.21 -14.59 -13.05
N VAL A 93 -12.42 -13.87 -13.85
CA VAL A 93 -12.25 -12.41 -13.74
C VAL A 93 -13.58 -11.69 -14.01
N ASP A 94 -14.32 -12.13 -15.03
CA ASP A 94 -15.63 -11.55 -15.38
C ASP A 94 -16.67 -11.77 -14.29
N ALA A 95 -16.71 -12.96 -13.69
CA ALA A 95 -17.60 -13.25 -12.57
C ALA A 95 -17.31 -12.33 -11.37
N LEU A 96 -16.03 -12.15 -11.04
CA LEU A 96 -15.61 -11.24 -9.98
C LEU A 96 -15.97 -9.78 -10.29
N ARG A 97 -15.72 -9.35 -11.53
CA ARG A 97 -16.04 -8.00 -12.00
C ARG A 97 -17.55 -7.74 -11.89
N LEU A 98 -18.37 -8.66 -12.36
CA LEU A 98 -19.83 -8.54 -12.30
C LEU A 98 -20.34 -8.51 -10.85
N ALA A 99 -19.73 -9.30 -9.95
CA ALA A 99 -20.05 -9.26 -8.53
C ALA A 99 -19.72 -7.88 -7.93
N LEU A 100 -18.57 -7.32 -8.26
CA LEU A 100 -18.16 -5.99 -7.81
C LEU A 100 -19.08 -4.88 -8.35
N ASP A 101 -19.44 -4.95 -9.63
CA ASP A 101 -20.39 -4.04 -10.26
C ASP A 101 -21.77 -4.10 -9.57
N GLY A 102 -22.21 -5.30 -9.17
CA GLY A 102 -23.43 -5.50 -8.39
C GLY A 102 -23.40 -4.78 -7.04
N VAL A 103 -22.27 -4.89 -6.32
CA VAL A 103 -22.05 -4.19 -5.04
C VAL A 103 -22.01 -2.67 -5.23
N MET A 104 -21.36 -2.18 -6.28
CA MET A 104 -21.32 -0.73 -6.56
C MET A 104 -22.71 -0.18 -6.90
N ARG A 105 -23.50 -0.94 -7.66
CA ARG A 105 -24.87 -0.56 -8.01
C ARG A 105 -25.76 -0.53 -6.76
N SER A 106 -25.67 -1.53 -5.89
CA SER A 106 -26.46 -1.56 -4.66
C SER A 106 -26.09 -0.40 -3.73
N ALA A 107 -24.80 -0.07 -3.60
CA ALA A 107 -24.34 1.10 -2.85
C ALA A 107 -24.90 2.41 -3.42
N THR A 108 -24.89 2.56 -4.75
CA THR A 108 -25.44 3.76 -5.42
C THR A 108 -26.95 3.89 -5.21
N VAL A 109 -27.70 2.79 -5.27
CA VAL A 109 -29.14 2.78 -4.98
C VAL A 109 -29.41 3.15 -3.52
N ALA A 110 -28.62 2.64 -2.57
CA ALA A 110 -28.77 2.97 -1.16
C ALA A 110 -28.50 4.46 -0.87
N LEU A 111 -27.56 5.09 -1.58
CA LEU A 111 -27.26 6.52 -1.46
C LEU A 111 -28.32 7.42 -2.09
N ASN A 112 -28.97 6.98 -3.16
CA ASN A 112 -29.99 7.77 -3.87
C ASN A 112 -31.42 7.53 -3.36
N GLY A 113 -31.65 6.43 -2.63
CA GLY A 113 -32.95 6.03 -2.10
C GLY A 113 -33.11 6.26 -0.59
N GLY A 114 -32.12 6.86 0.07
CA GLY A 114 -32.15 7.29 1.48
C GLY A 114 -32.45 8.77 1.65
#